data_AF-X7ZAZ5-F1
#
_entry.id   AF-X7ZAZ5-F1
#
_cell.length_a   1.000
_cell.length_b   1.000
_cell.length_c   1.000
_cell.angle_alpha   90.00
_cell.angle_beta   90.00
_cell.angle_gamma   90.00
#
_symmetry.space_group_name_H-M   'P 1'
#
loop_
_entity.id
_entity.type
_entity.pdbx_description
1 polymer ?
#
loop_
_entity_poly.entity_id
_entity_poly.type
_entity_poly.pdbx_seq_one_letter_code
_entity_poly.pdbx_strand_id
1 'polypeptide(L)'
;MRPDASVEKLAQLKPVFGVRAGDATMTAGNSTPLTDGASVTLLASEDWAAQHSLAPLAYFVDAETAAVDYVSGNDGLLMAPTYAIPRLLARNGLSLQDFDFYEFHEAFASVVLAHLQALESEEYCKQRLGLDAALGSIDRSKLNVNGSSLAAGHPFAATGGVSSRRPPSCWPRRRPSRRKEPARRCAR
;
A
#
# COMPACT_ATOMS: atom_id res chain seq x y z
N MET A 1 17.10 -2.88 -7.78
CA MET A 1 16.44 -3.75 -8.78
C MET A 1 17.35 -4.91 -9.13
N ARG A 2 16.84 -6.15 -9.02
CA ARG A 2 17.55 -7.39 -9.42
C ARG A 2 16.80 -8.04 -10.58
N PRO A 3 17.10 -7.65 -11.84
CA PRO A 3 16.33 -8.10 -13.01
C PRO A 3 16.55 -9.58 -13.34
N ASP A 4 17.59 -10.21 -12.79
CA ASP A 4 17.98 -11.60 -12.99
C ASP A 4 17.40 -12.58 -11.93
N ALA A 5 16.53 -12.06 -11.06
CA ALA A 5 15.81 -12.86 -10.07
C ALA A 5 14.82 -13.81 -10.75
N SER A 6 14.71 -15.03 -10.22
CA SER A 6 13.78 -16.07 -10.67
C SER A 6 13.20 -16.80 -9.48
N VAL A 7 12.01 -17.39 -9.65
CA VAL A 7 11.31 -18.11 -8.56
C VAL A 7 12.18 -19.25 -8.05
N GLU A 8 12.89 -19.94 -8.95
CA GLU A 8 13.77 -21.05 -8.63
C GLU A 8 14.95 -20.62 -7.76
N LYS A 9 15.58 -19.47 -8.08
CA LYS A 9 16.66 -18.91 -7.25
C LYS A 9 16.14 -18.43 -5.89
N LEU A 10 14.96 -17.83 -5.85
CA LEU A 10 14.37 -17.31 -4.61
C LEU A 10 13.96 -18.44 -3.66
N ALA A 11 13.47 -19.57 -4.18
CA ALA A 11 13.08 -20.73 -3.40
C ALA A 11 14.25 -21.43 -2.69
N GLN A 12 15.48 -21.27 -3.20
CA GLN A 12 16.69 -21.83 -2.59
C GLN A 12 17.19 -21.03 -1.37
N LEU A 13 16.65 -19.82 -1.14
CA LEU A 13 17.10 -18.97 -0.05
C LEU A 13 16.62 -19.51 1.29
N LYS A 14 17.54 -19.57 2.25
CA LYS A 14 17.22 -20.00 3.62
C LYS A 14 16.38 -18.93 4.34
N PRO A 15 15.37 -19.33 5.12
CA PRO A 15 14.68 -18.41 6.00
C PRO A 15 15.64 -17.80 7.03
N VAL A 16 15.44 -16.52 7.33
CA VAL A 16 16.28 -15.74 8.26
C VAL A 16 15.52 -15.39 9.53
N PHE A 17 14.21 -15.12 9.41
CA PHE A 17 13.34 -14.79 10.55
C PHE A 17 12.38 -15.94 10.88
N GLY A 18 12.03 -16.08 12.16
CA GLY A 18 11.07 -17.11 12.62
C GLY A 18 11.63 -18.53 12.67
N VAL A 19 12.93 -18.74 12.41
CA VAL A 19 13.55 -20.09 12.27
C VAL A 19 13.32 -20.97 13.51
N ARG A 20 13.27 -20.37 14.70
CA ARG A 20 13.02 -21.10 15.96
C ARG A 20 11.56 -21.55 16.15
N ALA A 21 10.62 -20.96 15.39
CA ALA A 21 9.20 -21.31 15.43
C ALA A 21 8.85 -22.53 14.57
N GLY A 22 9.75 -22.96 13.67
CA GLY A 22 9.62 -24.19 12.87
C GLY A 22 8.95 -24.03 11.50
N ASP A 23 8.27 -22.92 11.25
CA ASP A 23 7.50 -22.63 10.02
C ASP A 23 7.97 -21.35 9.31
N ALA A 24 9.27 -21.03 9.44
CA ALA A 24 9.86 -19.82 8.90
C ALA A 24 9.76 -19.71 7.36
N THR A 25 9.12 -18.64 6.88
CA THR A 25 8.93 -18.36 5.44
C THR A 25 9.69 -17.14 4.93
N MET A 26 10.28 -16.34 5.82
CA MET A 26 10.89 -15.05 5.50
C MET A 26 12.36 -15.21 5.12
N THR A 27 12.72 -14.86 3.89
CA THR A 27 14.07 -14.94 3.32
C THR A 27 14.57 -13.57 2.91
N ALA A 28 15.87 -13.45 2.65
CA ALA A 28 16.45 -12.21 2.13
C ALA A 28 15.90 -11.79 0.74
N GLY A 29 15.28 -12.73 -0.01
CA GLY A 29 14.73 -12.46 -1.33
C GLY A 29 13.29 -11.95 -1.30
N ASN A 30 12.56 -12.17 -0.21
CA ASN A 30 11.18 -11.71 -0.03
C ASN A 30 11.07 -10.62 1.07
N SER A 31 12.20 -10.02 1.43
CA SER A 31 12.35 -8.96 2.42
C SER A 31 13.00 -7.74 1.78
N THR A 32 12.59 -6.55 2.17
CA THR A 32 13.18 -5.31 1.65
C THR A 32 14.60 -5.10 2.19
N PRO A 33 15.58 -4.78 1.33
CA PRO A 33 16.94 -4.49 1.77
C PRO A 33 17.02 -3.14 2.51
N LEU A 34 18.09 -2.96 3.30
CA LEU A 34 18.44 -1.65 3.83
C LEU A 34 18.88 -0.74 2.68
N THR A 35 18.30 0.46 2.59
CA THR A 35 18.56 1.39 1.48
C THR A 35 18.56 2.84 1.93
N ASP A 36 19.45 3.63 1.32
CA ASP A 36 19.50 5.08 1.47
C ASP A 36 18.74 5.78 0.34
N GLY A 37 18.03 6.87 0.65
CA GLY A 37 17.26 7.62 -0.34
C GLY A 37 16.51 8.81 0.23
N ALA A 38 16.07 9.73 -0.64
CA ALA A 38 15.32 10.92 -0.27
C ALA A 38 14.19 11.22 -1.26
N SER A 39 13.12 11.86 -0.79
CA SER A 39 12.01 12.34 -1.62
C SER A 39 11.54 13.71 -1.18
N VAL A 40 11.04 14.50 -2.13
CA VAL A 40 10.43 15.81 -1.87
C VAL A 40 9.11 15.87 -2.62
N THR A 41 8.08 16.34 -1.92
CA THR A 41 6.75 16.59 -2.49
C THR A 41 6.32 18.01 -2.12
N LEU A 42 5.90 18.79 -3.10
CA LEU A 42 5.30 20.11 -2.88
C LEU A 42 3.79 19.94 -2.72
N LEU A 43 3.29 20.21 -1.51
CA LEU A 43 1.86 20.26 -1.20
C LEU A 43 1.44 21.73 -1.13
N ALA A 44 0.41 22.10 -1.86
CA ALA A 44 -0.12 23.45 -1.90
C ALA A 44 -1.64 23.44 -2.10
N SER A 45 -2.31 24.54 -1.73
CA SER A 45 -3.70 24.76 -2.11
C SER A 45 -3.83 24.96 -3.62
N GLU A 46 -5.03 24.68 -4.15
CA GLU A 46 -5.34 24.89 -5.57
C GLU A 46 -5.14 26.37 -5.98
N ASP A 47 -5.52 27.31 -5.10
CA ASP A 47 -5.36 28.74 -5.34
C ASP A 47 -3.89 29.16 -5.42
N TRP A 48 -3.04 28.64 -4.52
CA TRP A 48 -1.61 28.97 -4.53
C TRP A 48 -0.94 28.39 -5.79
N ALA A 49 -1.29 27.16 -6.16
CA ALA A 49 -0.80 26.55 -7.39
C ALA A 49 -1.21 27.35 -8.64
N ALA A 50 -2.46 27.83 -8.69
CA ALA A 50 -2.95 28.67 -9.79
C ALA A 50 -2.22 30.02 -9.86
N GLN A 51 -1.99 30.69 -8.73
CA GLN A 51 -1.24 31.96 -8.66
C GLN A 51 0.19 31.81 -9.18
N HIS A 52 0.80 30.64 -8.99
CA HIS A 52 2.16 30.34 -9.44
C HIS A 52 2.21 29.60 -10.79
N SER A 53 1.07 29.49 -11.49
CA SER A 53 0.96 28.78 -12.78
C SER A 53 1.46 27.33 -12.74
N LEU A 54 1.30 26.64 -11.59
CA LEU A 54 1.68 25.25 -11.39
C LEU A 54 0.48 24.34 -11.67
N ALA A 55 0.68 23.35 -12.54
CA ALA A 55 -0.33 22.33 -12.82
C ALA A 55 -0.35 21.26 -11.70
N PRO A 56 -1.47 21.03 -11.00
CA PRO A 56 -1.57 19.96 -10.00
C PRO A 56 -1.32 18.58 -10.63
N LEU A 57 -0.46 17.79 -9.99
CA LEU A 57 -0.17 16.42 -10.43
C LEU A 57 -1.17 15.42 -9.85
N ALA A 58 -1.60 15.61 -8.61
CA ALA A 58 -2.58 14.77 -7.92
C ALA A 58 -3.29 15.58 -6.83
N TYR A 59 -4.41 15.06 -6.35
CA TYR A 59 -5.13 15.61 -5.19
C TYR A 59 -4.98 14.68 -4.00
N PHE A 60 -4.55 15.21 -2.86
CA PHE A 60 -4.63 14.52 -1.58
C PHE A 60 -6.07 14.61 -1.08
N VAL A 61 -6.74 13.46 -0.96
CA VAL A 61 -8.16 13.40 -0.60
C VAL A 61 -8.33 13.19 0.90
N ASP A 62 -7.69 12.16 1.43
CA ASP A 62 -7.87 11.74 2.81
C ASP A 62 -6.72 10.83 3.28
N ALA A 63 -6.54 10.68 4.58
CA ALA A 63 -5.64 9.73 5.21
C ALA A 63 -6.24 9.17 6.50
N GLU A 64 -5.94 7.90 6.78
CA GLU A 64 -6.38 7.22 7.99
C GLU A 64 -5.20 6.49 8.63
N THR A 65 -5.09 6.60 9.95
CA THR A 65 -4.07 5.92 10.74
C THR A 65 -4.73 4.92 11.69
N ALA A 66 -4.16 3.73 11.80
CA ALA A 66 -4.59 2.74 12.77
C ALA A 66 -3.40 2.21 13.57
N ALA A 67 -3.70 1.65 14.75
CA ALA A 67 -2.75 0.97 15.60
C ALA A 67 -3.32 -0.40 15.98
N VAL A 68 -2.43 -1.36 16.21
CA VAL A 68 -2.76 -2.72 16.65
C VAL A 68 -1.99 -3.06 17.91
N ASP A 69 -2.58 -3.87 18.78
CA ASP A 69 -1.89 -4.41 19.94
C ASP A 69 -1.21 -5.73 19.54
N TYR A 70 0.09 -5.66 19.30
CA TYR A 70 0.91 -6.82 18.95
C TYR A 70 1.70 -7.38 20.15
N VAL A 71 1.64 -6.73 21.31
CA VAL A 71 2.41 -7.12 22.51
C VAL A 71 1.56 -8.01 23.40
N SER A 72 0.33 -7.58 23.67
CA SER A 72 -0.63 -8.28 24.52
C SER A 72 -1.85 -8.78 23.74
N GLY A 73 -2.04 -8.27 22.52
CA GLY A 73 -3.15 -8.63 21.66
C GLY A 73 -2.85 -9.81 20.73
N ASN A 74 -3.84 -10.11 19.88
CA ASN A 74 -3.80 -11.21 18.91
C ASN A 74 -3.48 -10.74 17.49
N ASP A 75 -3.00 -9.50 17.32
CA ASP A 75 -2.67 -8.93 16.01
C ASP A 75 -1.19 -9.07 15.69
N GLY A 76 -0.88 -9.31 14.41
CA GLY A 76 0.49 -9.16 13.92
C GLY A 76 0.90 -7.69 13.91
N LEU A 77 2.15 -7.41 14.29
CA LEU A 77 2.73 -6.05 14.34
C LEU A 77 2.45 -5.21 13.07
N LEU A 78 2.44 -5.86 11.91
CA LEU A 78 2.33 -5.20 10.62
C LEU A 78 0.91 -5.24 10.03
N MET A 79 -0.12 -5.51 10.83
CA MET A 79 -1.51 -5.62 10.38
C MET A 79 -2.32 -4.33 10.49
N ALA A 80 -1.76 -3.25 11.03
CA ALA A 80 -2.49 -1.98 11.18
C ALA A 80 -3.22 -1.48 9.91
N PRO A 81 -2.67 -1.62 8.68
CA PRO A 81 -3.39 -1.23 7.47
C PRO A 81 -4.74 -1.93 7.26
N THR A 82 -4.95 -3.17 7.73
CA THR A 82 -6.25 -3.85 7.58
C THR A 82 -7.37 -3.16 8.35
N TYR A 83 -7.04 -2.38 9.39
CA TYR A 83 -7.99 -1.59 10.17
C TYR A 83 -8.19 -0.19 9.59
N ALA A 84 -7.15 0.42 9.03
CA ALA A 84 -7.22 1.77 8.46
C ALA A 84 -8.03 1.80 7.15
N ILE A 85 -7.81 0.82 6.26
CA ILE A 85 -8.48 0.74 4.95
C ILE A 85 -10.02 0.78 5.07
N PRO A 86 -10.70 -0.12 5.81
CA PRO A 86 -12.15 -0.11 5.88
C PRO A 86 -12.73 1.17 6.49
N ARG A 87 -12.04 1.78 7.46
CA ARG A 87 -12.46 3.05 8.08
C ARG A 87 -12.39 4.21 7.08
N LEU A 88 -11.30 4.29 6.32
CA LEU A 88 -11.12 5.28 5.26
C LEU A 88 -12.21 5.12 4.19
N LEU A 89 -12.45 3.89 3.75
CA LEU A 89 -13.48 3.56 2.75
C LEU A 89 -14.88 3.95 3.22
N ALA A 90 -15.25 3.52 4.44
CA ALA A 90 -16.55 3.84 5.03
C ALA A 90 -16.76 5.35 5.18
N ARG A 91 -15.75 6.09 5.66
CA ARG A 91 -15.81 7.56 5.80
C ARG A 91 -16.04 8.27 4.47
N ASN A 92 -15.50 7.73 3.38
CA ASN A 92 -15.61 8.32 2.04
C ASN A 92 -16.78 7.73 1.22
N GLY A 93 -17.53 6.77 1.76
CA GLY A 93 -18.58 6.06 1.03
C GLY A 93 -18.05 5.33 -0.22
N LEU A 94 -16.81 4.85 -0.17
CA LEU A 94 -16.14 4.15 -1.27
C LEU A 94 -16.10 2.65 -1.00
N SER A 95 -16.14 1.86 -2.06
CA SER A 95 -15.82 0.44 -2.03
C SER A 95 -14.33 0.22 -2.28
N LEU A 96 -13.80 -0.94 -1.84
CA LEU A 96 -12.44 -1.32 -2.19
C LEU A 96 -12.25 -1.34 -3.72
N GLN A 97 -13.28 -1.67 -4.49
CA GLN A 97 -13.22 -1.83 -5.94
C GLN A 97 -13.26 -0.52 -6.75
N ASP A 98 -13.45 0.62 -6.08
CA ASP A 98 -13.54 1.92 -6.75
C ASP A 98 -12.17 2.46 -7.20
N PHE A 99 -11.08 1.76 -6.87
CA PHE A 99 -9.71 2.18 -7.15
C PHE A 99 -9.14 1.54 -8.42
N ASP A 100 -8.47 2.36 -9.23
CA ASP A 100 -7.74 1.91 -10.41
C ASP A 100 -6.39 1.32 -10.05
N PHE A 101 -5.80 1.79 -8.96
CA PHE A 101 -4.48 1.38 -8.51
C PHE A 101 -4.38 1.33 -6.98
N TYR A 102 -3.57 0.38 -6.52
CA TYR A 102 -3.26 0.18 -5.11
C TYR A 102 -1.75 0.18 -4.95
N GLU A 103 -1.27 0.96 -3.99
CA GLU A 103 0.13 1.03 -3.63
C GLU A 103 0.26 0.57 -2.19
N PHE A 104 0.84 -0.61 -1.99
CA PHE A 104 1.15 -1.13 -0.67
C PHE A 104 2.64 -0.94 -0.41
N HIS A 105 2.96 -0.53 0.81
CA HIS A 105 4.33 -0.57 1.27
C HIS A 105 4.78 -2.04 1.45
N GLU A 106 5.70 -2.49 0.59
CA GLU A 106 6.21 -3.86 0.59
C GLU A 106 7.36 -4.04 1.59
N ALA A 107 7.10 -3.93 2.90
CA ALA A 107 8.15 -4.21 3.90
C ALA A 107 8.67 -5.65 3.77
N PHE A 108 7.74 -6.59 3.63
CA PHE A 108 7.97 -8.01 3.37
C PHE A 108 6.86 -8.53 2.44
N ALA A 109 7.18 -9.47 1.56
CA ALA A 109 6.16 -10.06 0.67
C ALA A 109 5.04 -10.76 1.47
N SER A 110 5.40 -11.43 2.58
CA SER A 110 4.46 -12.08 3.48
C SER A 110 3.42 -11.11 4.06
N VAL A 111 3.84 -9.89 4.37
CA VAL A 111 2.95 -8.86 4.95
C VAL A 111 1.94 -8.39 3.92
N VAL A 112 2.36 -8.15 2.67
CA VAL A 112 1.43 -7.76 1.59
C VAL A 112 0.42 -8.87 1.35
N LEU A 113 0.88 -10.13 1.25
CA LEU A 113 -0.02 -11.28 1.06
C LEU A 113 -0.98 -11.47 2.25
N ALA A 114 -0.51 -11.29 3.48
CA ALA A 114 -1.34 -11.36 4.67
C ALA A 114 -2.43 -10.28 4.69
N HIS A 115 -2.11 -9.05 4.30
CA HIS A 115 -3.11 -7.98 4.15
C HIS A 115 -4.17 -8.37 3.13
N LEU A 116 -3.76 -8.82 1.94
CA LEU A 116 -4.67 -9.20 0.87
C LEU A 116 -5.61 -10.32 1.33
N GLN A 117 -5.06 -11.36 1.96
CA GLN A 117 -5.85 -12.46 2.51
C GLN A 117 -6.82 -11.98 3.61
N ALA A 118 -6.39 -11.05 4.46
CA ALA A 118 -7.23 -10.51 5.52
C ALA A 118 -8.42 -9.70 4.98
N LEU A 119 -8.22 -8.92 3.93
CA LEU A 119 -9.29 -8.16 3.25
C LEU A 119 -10.27 -9.06 2.47
N GLU A 120 -9.76 -10.19 1.95
CA GLU A 120 -10.54 -11.21 1.23
C GLU A 120 -11.29 -12.17 2.16
N SER A 121 -10.85 -12.31 3.42
CA SER A 121 -11.42 -13.25 4.40
C SER A 121 -12.69 -12.70 5.06
N GLU A 122 -13.82 -13.38 4.86
CA GLU A 122 -15.06 -13.08 5.59
C GLU A 122 -14.91 -13.22 7.10
N GLU A 123 -14.22 -14.27 7.55
CA GLU A 123 -14.02 -14.54 8.97
C GLU A 123 -13.27 -13.39 9.64
N TYR A 124 -12.16 -12.95 9.03
CA TYR A 124 -11.36 -11.84 9.56
C TYR A 124 -12.17 -10.54 9.55
N CYS A 125 -12.84 -10.23 8.45
CA CYS A 125 -13.62 -9.00 8.34
C CYS A 125 -14.77 -8.95 9.37
N LYS A 126 -15.49 -10.06 9.58
CA LYS A 126 -16.57 -10.13 10.56
C LYS A 126 -16.06 -10.11 12.00
N GLN A 127 -15.14 -11.01 12.34
CA GLN A 127 -14.74 -11.23 13.73
C GLN A 127 -13.74 -10.20 14.25
N ARG A 128 -12.85 -9.69 13.38
CA ARG A 128 -11.77 -8.76 13.77
C ARG A 128 -12.10 -7.31 13.43
N LEU A 129 -12.65 -7.08 12.24
CA LEU A 129 -12.93 -5.72 11.76
C LEU A 129 -14.37 -5.25 12.08
N GLY A 130 -15.25 -6.16 12.50
CA GLY A 130 -16.65 -5.84 12.80
C GLY A 130 -17.46 -5.45 11.56
N LEU A 131 -17.08 -5.95 10.39
CA LEU A 131 -17.74 -5.69 9.11
C LEU A 131 -18.75 -6.80 8.78
N ASP A 132 -19.80 -6.47 8.03
CA ASP A 132 -20.83 -7.46 7.66
C ASP A 132 -20.35 -8.48 6.61
N ALA A 133 -19.34 -8.12 5.81
CA ALA A 133 -18.78 -8.94 4.74
C ALA A 133 -17.30 -8.64 4.49
N ALA A 134 -16.64 -9.49 3.72
CA ALA A 134 -15.29 -9.23 3.24
C ALA A 134 -15.24 -7.99 2.33
N LEU A 135 -14.11 -7.28 2.32
CA LEU A 135 -13.92 -6.14 1.40
C LEU A 135 -13.73 -6.58 -0.05
N GLY A 136 -13.30 -7.83 -0.25
CA GLY A 136 -13.09 -8.44 -1.55
C GLY A 136 -11.63 -8.45 -1.99
N SER A 137 -11.38 -8.97 -3.20
CA SER A 137 -10.03 -9.15 -3.74
C SER A 137 -9.55 -7.93 -4.51
N ILE A 138 -8.24 -7.71 -4.47
CA ILE A 138 -7.57 -6.70 -5.29
C ILE A 138 -6.96 -7.37 -6.51
N ASP A 139 -7.35 -6.91 -7.70
CA ASP A 139 -6.71 -7.31 -8.96
C ASP A 139 -5.20 -7.04 -8.89
N ARG A 140 -4.40 -8.11 -9.02
CA ARG A 140 -2.95 -8.06 -8.92
C ARG A 140 -2.31 -7.22 -10.02
N SER A 141 -2.99 -7.00 -11.15
CA SER A 141 -2.54 -6.11 -12.22
C SER A 141 -2.63 -4.61 -11.86
N LYS A 142 -3.36 -4.27 -10.78
CA LYS A 142 -3.54 -2.92 -10.26
C LYS A 142 -2.70 -2.63 -9.00
N LEU A 143 -2.14 -3.67 -8.39
CA LEU A 143 -1.32 -3.59 -7.19
C LEU A 143 0.15 -3.39 -7.55
N ASN A 144 0.79 -2.35 -7.02
CA ASN A 144 2.24 -2.10 -7.12
C ASN A 144 2.80 -2.24 -8.55
N VAL A 145 2.07 -1.72 -9.54
CA VAL A 145 2.31 -1.96 -10.99
C VAL A 145 3.73 -1.64 -11.46
N ASN A 146 4.38 -0.65 -10.85
CA ASN A 146 5.74 -0.24 -11.21
C ASN A 146 6.84 -0.85 -10.30
N GLY A 147 6.46 -1.79 -9.44
CA GLY A 147 7.29 -2.24 -8.32
C GLY A 147 7.26 -1.26 -7.15
N SER A 148 7.37 -1.80 -5.93
CA SER A 148 7.40 -1.04 -4.70
C SER A 148 8.67 -1.38 -3.91
N SER A 149 8.68 -1.18 -2.61
CA SER A 149 9.86 -1.16 -1.75
C SER A 149 10.69 -2.44 -1.78
N LEU A 150 10.10 -3.61 -2.06
CA LEU A 150 10.84 -4.86 -2.11
C LEU A 150 11.85 -4.89 -3.28
N ALA A 151 11.49 -4.26 -4.40
CA ALA A 151 12.35 -4.18 -5.59
C ALA A 151 13.20 -2.89 -5.64
N ALA A 152 12.64 -1.78 -5.18
CA ALA A 152 13.22 -0.45 -5.28
C ALA A 152 13.99 0.02 -4.03
N GLY A 153 13.69 -0.55 -2.85
CA GLY A 153 14.23 -0.12 -1.56
C GLY A 153 13.21 0.58 -0.66
N HIS A 154 13.48 0.57 0.64
CA HIS A 154 12.73 1.30 1.67
C HIS A 154 13.66 2.23 2.47
N PRO A 155 13.98 3.44 1.95
CA PRO A 155 14.51 4.47 2.81
C PRO A 155 13.40 4.90 3.77
N PHE A 156 13.64 4.66 5.07
CA PHE A 156 12.72 5.04 6.13
C PHE A 156 12.33 6.53 5.99
N ALA A 157 11.05 6.84 6.20
CA ALA A 157 10.43 8.16 6.01
C ALA A 157 10.41 8.75 4.57
N ALA A 158 11.30 8.36 3.66
CA ALA A 158 11.27 8.82 2.26
C ALA A 158 10.37 7.97 1.35
N THR A 159 10.05 6.73 1.75
CA THR A 159 9.28 5.80 0.90
C THR A 159 7.88 6.31 0.54
N GLY A 160 7.20 7.01 1.46
CA GLY A 160 5.89 7.61 1.19
C GLY A 160 5.91 8.60 0.04
N GLY A 161 7.00 9.37 -0.09
CA GLY A 161 7.22 10.28 -1.22
C GLY A 161 7.80 9.59 -2.45
N VAL A 162 8.68 8.59 -2.32
CA VAL A 162 9.25 7.84 -3.46
C VAL A 162 8.17 7.07 -4.21
N SER A 163 7.26 6.38 -3.51
CA SER A 163 6.15 5.69 -4.16
C SER A 163 5.23 6.68 -4.92
N SER A 164 5.27 7.99 -4.60
CA SER A 164 4.45 9.03 -5.26
C SER A 164 5.01 9.51 -6.62
N ARG A 165 6.24 9.11 -7.00
CA ARG A 165 6.82 9.41 -8.31
C ARG A 165 6.27 8.49 -9.41
N ARG A 166 4.96 8.55 -9.65
CA ARG A 166 4.36 8.01 -10.88
C ARG A 166 4.39 9.07 -12.00
N PRO A 167 4.48 8.66 -13.28
CA PRO A 167 4.35 9.57 -14.40
C PRO A 167 3.01 10.33 -14.34
N PRO A 168 2.95 11.59 -14.78
CA PRO A 168 1.73 12.43 -14.75
C PRO A 168 0.51 11.85 -15.49
N SER A 169 0.67 10.74 -16.21
CA SER A 169 -0.40 9.98 -16.88
C SER A 169 -1.18 9.06 -15.95
N CYS A 170 -0.61 8.67 -14.80
CA CYS A 170 -1.25 7.78 -13.84
C CYS A 170 -2.12 8.52 -12.82
N TRP A 171 -2.03 9.85 -12.74
CA TRP A 171 -2.74 10.65 -11.76
C TRP A 171 -3.91 11.43 -12.38
N PRO A 172 -5.06 11.51 -11.68
CA PRO A 172 -6.15 12.37 -12.11
C PRO A 172 -5.70 13.83 -12.01
N ARG A 173 -5.63 14.52 -13.15
CA ARG A 173 -5.29 15.94 -13.22
C ARG A 173 -6.45 16.88 -12.86
N ARG A 174 -7.60 16.35 -12.44
CA ARG A 174 -8.82 17.13 -12.18
C ARG A 174 -9.53 16.69 -10.91
N ARG A 175 -10.13 17.66 -10.24
CA ARG A 175 -10.76 17.57 -8.91
C ARG A 175 -11.92 16.57 -8.89
N PRO A 176 -12.04 15.69 -7.87
CA PRO A 176 -13.12 14.71 -7.75
C PRO A 176 -14.55 15.30 -7.73
N SER A 177 -14.71 16.57 -7.35
CA SER A 177 -16.03 17.18 -7.13
C SER A 177 -16.67 17.85 -8.37
N ARG A 178 -16.01 17.91 -9.54
CA ARG A 178 -16.57 18.53 -10.76
C ARG A 178 -16.81 17.50 -11.87
N ARG A 179 -18.04 16.95 -11.91
CA ARG A 179 -18.74 16.16 -12.97
C ARG A 179 -18.18 14.78 -13.41
N LYS A 180 -19.06 13.77 -13.34
CA LYS A 180 -19.46 12.68 -14.27
C LYS A 180 -18.44 11.90 -15.14
N GLU A 181 -17.13 12.04 -14.97
CA GLU A 181 -16.13 11.18 -15.60
C GLU A 181 -15.34 10.42 -14.51
N PRO A 182 -14.96 9.14 -14.70
CA PRO A 182 -14.23 8.41 -13.66
C PRO A 182 -12.84 9.03 -13.48
N ALA A 183 -12.67 9.82 -12.42
CA ALA A 183 -11.36 10.25 -11.97
C ALA A 183 -10.57 9.02 -11.52
N ARG A 184 -9.36 8.82 -12.05
CA ARG A 184 -8.52 7.69 -11.66
C ARG A 184 -8.22 7.76 -10.16
N ARG A 185 -8.52 6.73 -9.38
CA ARG A 185 -8.27 6.70 -7.93
C ARG A 185 -7.08 5.81 -7.60
N CYS A 186 -6.22 6.30 -6.73
CA CYS A 186 -5.07 5.55 -6.20
C CYS A 186 -5.21 5.49 -4.68
N ALA A 187 -5.19 4.27 -4.12
CA ALA A 187 -5.04 4.04 -2.68
C ALA A 187 -3.57 3.81 -2.34
N ARG A 188 -3.13 4.27 -1.16
CA ARG A 188 -1.79 4.13 -0.60
C ARG A 188 -1.86 3.72 0.86
#